data_AF-A0ABD0YXB6-F1
#
_entry.id   AF-A0ABD0YXB6-F1
#
_cell.length_a   1.000
_cell.length_b   1.000
_cell.length_c   1.000
_cell.angle_alpha   90.00
_cell.angle_beta   90.00
_cell.angle_gamma   90.00
#
_symmetry.space_group_name_H-M   'P 1'
#
loop_
_entity.id
_entity.type
_entity.pdbx_description
1 polymer ?
#
loop_
_entity_poly.entity_id
_entity_poly.type
_entity_poly.pdbx_seq_one_letter_code
_entity_poly.pdbx_strand_id
1 'polypeptide(L)'
;MWFTYGLLFYNYVVGFSGVNSGAIILVGQVADALSTPVVGLLSDRGQSCWALKYGKRKTWHLIGTICVIGTTPFMYSPCIGCTHEKEWKQLIYYCVFVAIFQFGWASVQISHLSLAPDLTPDENERTSLLSIRYSFTVLSNLAVYLVTWLVLEIGSSNNESQLSSSDTMKFQEIAYTICGVGAITSIAFHATVKERNPQEPLLEGENIPETTPRLSLKQIFSRLQLYQVACVYMATRLFSNISQSLIPLYLHDYLRLGAQSLAIVPFVMFLSSFLTSLIIRLLNTYLGRKVFTH
;
A
#
# COMPACT_ATOMS: atom_id res chain seq x y z
N MET A 1 -6.53 4.03 -2.64
CA MET A 1 -7.18 5.11 -1.87
C MET A 1 -6.19 6.21 -1.47
N TRP A 2 -5.16 5.93 -0.66
CA TRP A 2 -4.25 6.97 -0.13
C TRP A 2 -3.61 7.87 -1.21
N PHE A 3 -2.81 7.32 -2.14
CA PHE A 3 -2.12 8.12 -3.14
C PHE A 3 -3.05 8.73 -4.20
N THR A 4 -4.06 7.98 -4.65
CA THR A 4 -4.94 8.45 -5.73
C THR A 4 -6.00 9.44 -5.25
N TYR A 5 -6.62 9.20 -4.10
CA TYR A 5 -7.79 9.96 -3.66
C TYR A 5 -7.58 10.71 -2.33
N GLY A 6 -6.50 10.47 -1.60
CA GLY A 6 -6.26 11.15 -0.32
C GLY A 6 -6.20 12.67 -0.46
N LEU A 7 -5.39 13.16 -1.40
CA LEU A 7 -5.25 14.61 -1.66
C LEU A 7 -6.57 15.23 -2.15
N LEU A 8 -7.30 14.52 -3.00
CA LEU A 8 -8.61 14.94 -3.52
C LEU A 8 -9.66 15.02 -2.40
N PHE A 9 -9.69 14.03 -1.52
CA PHE A 9 -10.59 14.01 -0.36
C PHE A 9 -10.34 15.18 0.58
N TYR A 10 -9.09 15.44 0.98
CA TYR A 10 -8.80 16.54 1.90
C TYR A 10 -9.08 17.92 1.30
N ASN A 11 -8.84 18.11 0.00
CA ASN A 11 -9.03 19.39 -0.65
C ASN A 11 -10.52 19.69 -0.93
N TYR A 12 -11.27 18.75 -1.53
CA TYR A 12 -12.63 19.03 -2.03
C TYR A 12 -13.75 18.48 -1.16
N VAL A 13 -13.51 17.40 -0.43
CA VAL A 13 -14.54 16.79 0.43
C VAL A 13 -14.47 17.42 1.82
N VAL A 14 -13.29 17.43 2.44
CA VAL A 14 -13.08 18.10 3.73
C VAL A 14 -13.04 19.62 3.58
N GLY A 15 -12.54 20.14 2.46
CA GLY A 15 -12.49 21.57 2.18
C GLY A 15 -11.23 22.29 2.67
N PHE A 16 -10.14 21.56 2.93
CA PHE A 16 -8.87 22.19 3.31
C PHE A 16 -8.19 22.86 2.12
N SER A 17 -7.44 23.92 2.40
CA SER A 17 -6.55 24.50 1.40
C SER A 17 -5.56 23.46 0.83
N GLY A 18 -5.11 23.67 -0.41
CA GLY A 18 -4.11 22.79 -1.03
C GLY A 18 -2.82 22.65 -0.21
N VAL A 19 -2.44 23.70 0.54
CA VAL A 19 -1.28 23.67 1.45
C VAL A 19 -1.52 22.72 2.62
N ASN A 20 -2.68 22.82 3.28
CA ASN A 20 -3.03 21.97 4.43
C ASN A 20 -3.23 20.51 4.00
N SER A 21 -3.89 20.28 2.87
CA SER A 21 -4.05 18.94 2.29
C SER A 21 -2.68 18.32 1.93
N GLY A 22 -1.79 19.10 1.31
CA GLY A 22 -0.42 18.68 1.03
C GLY A 22 0.40 18.39 2.29
N ALA A 23 0.20 19.17 3.35
CA ALA A 23 0.86 18.94 4.65
C ALA A 23 0.45 17.59 5.27
N ILE A 24 -0.82 17.20 5.19
CA ILE A 24 -1.29 15.88 5.66
C ILE A 24 -0.60 14.75 4.88
N ILE A 25 -0.54 14.87 3.55
CA ILE A 25 0.15 13.88 2.70
C ILE A 25 1.63 13.79 3.08
N LEU A 26 2.30 14.94 3.30
CA LEU A 26 3.71 15.01 3.69
C LEU A 26 3.96 14.33 5.04
N VAL A 27 3.14 14.61 6.05
CA VAL A 27 3.23 13.95 7.36
C VAL A 27 3.13 12.44 7.20
N GLY A 28 2.23 11.97 6.34
CA GLY A 28 2.13 10.56 6.02
C GLY A 28 3.39 9.97 5.38
N GLN A 29 4.03 10.67 4.44
CA GLN A 29 5.29 10.19 3.84
C GLN A 29 6.43 10.14 4.85
N VAL A 30 6.53 11.15 5.73
CA VAL A 30 7.55 11.17 6.80
C VAL A 30 7.32 10.01 7.78
N ALA A 31 6.08 9.77 8.17
CA ALA A 31 5.73 8.65 9.05
C ALA A 31 6.09 7.29 8.44
N ASP A 32 5.82 7.07 7.15
CA ASP A 32 6.19 5.84 6.43
C ASP A 32 7.72 5.67 6.35
N ALA A 33 8.43 6.75 6.02
CA ALA A 33 9.89 6.77 5.89
C ALA A 33 10.60 6.42 7.22
N LEU A 34 10.06 6.86 8.35
CA LEU A 34 10.57 6.53 9.69
C LEU A 34 10.13 5.13 10.15
N SER A 35 8.89 4.75 9.89
CA SER A 35 8.32 3.48 10.36
C SER A 35 8.94 2.28 9.66
N THR A 36 9.23 2.39 8.37
CA THR A 36 9.79 1.30 7.55
C THR A 36 11.08 0.69 8.14
N PRO A 37 12.15 1.47 8.40
CA PRO A 37 13.37 0.92 8.99
C PRO A 37 13.17 0.47 10.44
N VAL A 38 12.33 1.16 11.22
CA VAL A 38 12.02 0.79 12.60
C VAL A 38 11.35 -0.58 12.65
N VAL A 39 10.30 -0.80 11.86
CA VAL A 39 9.62 -2.10 11.79
C VAL A 39 10.54 -3.15 11.19
N GLY A 40 11.37 -2.84 10.19
CA GLY A 40 12.38 -3.78 9.68
C GLY A 40 13.30 -4.29 10.80
N LEU A 41 13.92 -3.39 11.56
CA LEU A 41 14.83 -3.74 12.65
C LEU A 41 14.13 -4.46 13.81
N LEU A 42 12.95 -3.99 14.21
CA LEU A 42 12.21 -4.57 15.33
C LEU A 42 11.57 -5.91 14.97
N SER A 43 11.06 -6.06 13.75
CA SER A 43 10.55 -7.34 13.24
C SER A 43 11.66 -8.35 13.03
N ASP A 44 12.92 -7.91 12.87
CA ASP A 44 14.10 -8.78 12.83
C ASP A 44 14.64 -9.17 14.22
N ARG A 45 14.43 -8.34 15.25
CA ARG A 45 14.94 -8.57 16.62
C ARG A 45 13.92 -9.17 17.59
N GLY A 46 12.63 -8.89 17.41
CA GLY A 46 11.58 -9.13 18.41
C GLY A 46 11.32 -10.61 18.69
N GLN A 47 11.87 -11.13 19.79
CA GLN A 47 11.47 -12.40 20.41
C GLN A 47 10.66 -12.07 21.68
N SER A 48 9.38 -11.72 21.52
CA SER A 48 8.46 -11.71 22.66
C SER A 48 7.81 -13.08 22.79
N CYS A 49 7.61 -13.58 24.02
CA CYS A 49 7.09 -14.93 24.29
C CYS A 49 5.76 -15.26 23.57
N TRP A 50 4.89 -14.27 23.35
CA TRP A 50 3.64 -14.47 22.59
C TRP A 50 3.87 -14.51 21.07
N ALA A 51 4.82 -13.72 20.57
CA ALA A 51 5.21 -13.73 19.15
C ALA A 51 5.90 -15.04 18.73
N LEU A 52 6.51 -15.77 19.68
CA LEU A 52 7.11 -17.09 19.45
C LEU A 52 6.09 -18.18 19.09
N LYS A 53 4.86 -18.12 19.61
CA LYS A 53 3.81 -19.11 19.29
C LYS A 53 3.08 -18.81 17.98
N TYR A 54 2.90 -17.53 17.63
CA TYR A 54 2.13 -17.11 16.45
C TYR A 54 2.98 -16.90 15.19
N GLY A 55 4.29 -16.69 15.37
CA GLY A 55 5.21 -16.31 14.30
C GLY A 55 5.56 -14.84 14.39
N LYS A 56 6.86 -14.54 14.24
CA LYS A 56 7.43 -13.21 14.43
C LYS A 56 6.98 -12.28 13.31
N ARG A 57 6.99 -12.75 12.06
CA ARG A 57 6.54 -11.96 10.90
C ARG A 57 5.03 -11.80 10.91
N LYS A 58 4.28 -12.85 11.25
CA LYS A 58 2.81 -12.78 11.34
C LYS A 58 2.34 -11.86 12.46
N THR A 59 3.06 -11.77 13.58
CA THR A 59 2.71 -10.84 14.67
C THR A 59 2.80 -9.38 14.21
N TRP A 60 3.91 -8.98 13.57
CA TRP A 60 4.06 -7.62 13.05
C TRP A 60 3.09 -7.32 11.91
N HIS A 61 2.80 -8.31 11.07
CA HIS A 61 1.73 -8.19 10.08
C HIS A 61 0.37 -7.93 10.75
N LEU A 62 0.02 -8.68 11.81
CA LEU A 62 -1.26 -8.52 12.51
C LEU A 62 -1.38 -7.13 13.18
N ILE A 63 -0.33 -6.67 13.85
CA ILE A 63 -0.28 -5.31 14.43
C ILE A 63 -0.53 -4.27 13.35
N GLY A 64 0.16 -4.39 12.22
CA GLY A 64 -0.02 -3.48 11.09
C GLY A 64 -1.43 -3.51 10.52
N THR A 65 -2.01 -4.70 10.35
CA THR A 65 -3.39 -4.89 9.87
C THR A 65 -4.40 -4.20 10.79
N ILE A 66 -4.27 -4.36 12.12
CA ILE A 66 -5.14 -3.74 13.11
C ILE A 66 -5.03 -2.21 13.02
N CYS A 67 -3.83 -1.67 12.91
CA CYS A 67 -3.63 -0.23 12.72
C CYS A 67 -4.31 0.27 11.44
N VAL A 68 -4.09 -0.39 10.29
CA VAL A 68 -4.66 0.02 9.00
C VAL A 68 -6.19 -0.03 9.01
N ILE A 69 -6.78 -1.14 9.44
CA ILE A 69 -8.25 -1.30 9.50
C ILE A 69 -8.84 -0.33 10.52
N GLY A 70 -8.16 -0.14 11.65
CA GLY A 70 -8.59 0.74 12.72
C GLY A 70 -8.56 2.21 12.35
N THR A 71 -7.66 2.67 11.48
CA THR A 71 -7.51 4.11 11.17
C THR A 71 -8.09 4.55 9.83
N THR A 72 -8.16 3.66 8.83
CA THR A 72 -8.65 4.01 7.48
C THR A 72 -10.05 4.62 7.48
N PRO A 73 -11.04 4.09 8.25
CA PRO A 73 -12.35 4.74 8.34
C PRO A 73 -12.30 6.17 8.86
N PHE A 74 -11.46 6.44 9.87
CA PHE A 74 -11.32 7.78 10.45
C PHE A 74 -10.62 8.76 9.51
N MET A 75 -9.72 8.28 8.65
CA MET A 75 -9.08 9.12 7.62
C MET A 75 -10.06 9.65 6.57
N TYR A 76 -11.10 8.88 6.24
CA TYR A 76 -12.09 9.20 5.20
C TYR A 76 -13.46 9.56 5.78
N SER A 77 -13.55 9.82 7.08
CA SER A 77 -14.76 10.27 7.77
C SER A 77 -14.68 11.74 8.16
N PRO A 78 -15.82 12.41 8.41
CA PRO A 78 -15.82 13.70 9.08
C PRO A 78 -15.09 13.59 10.42
N CYS A 79 -14.37 14.65 10.78
CA CYS A 79 -13.65 14.70 12.05
C CYS A 79 -14.62 14.58 13.23
N ILE A 80 -14.45 13.53 14.04
CA ILE A 80 -15.33 13.25 15.18
C ILE A 80 -15.09 14.30 16.27
N GLY A 81 -16.13 15.06 16.62
CA GLY A 81 -16.05 16.07 17.68
C GLY A 81 -15.30 17.35 17.32
N CYS A 82 -14.95 17.57 16.05
CA CYS A 82 -14.30 18.82 15.61
C CYS A 82 -14.97 19.50 14.41
N THR A 83 -16.19 19.12 14.04
CA THR A 83 -16.91 19.65 12.87
C THR A 83 -17.11 21.18 12.92
N HIS A 84 -17.23 21.76 14.12
CA HIS A 84 -17.39 23.22 14.33
C HIS A 84 -16.17 23.88 14.99
N GLU A 85 -15.07 23.13 15.09
CA GLU A 85 -13.85 23.59 15.73
C GLU A 85 -12.90 24.24 14.73
N LYS A 86 -11.88 24.94 15.25
CA LYS A 86 -10.86 25.59 14.42
C LYS A 86 -10.16 24.56 13.50
N GLU A 87 -9.91 24.96 12.25
CA GLU A 87 -9.30 24.12 11.20
C GLU A 87 -8.03 23.38 11.66
N TRP A 88 -7.16 24.02 12.46
CA TRP A 88 -5.94 23.40 12.97
C TRP A 88 -6.18 22.15 13.83
N LYS A 89 -7.31 22.06 14.55
CA LYS A 89 -7.67 20.85 15.32
C LYS A 89 -8.00 19.69 14.40
N GLN A 90 -8.74 19.96 13.32
CA GLN A 90 -9.04 18.95 12.29
C GLN A 90 -7.76 18.51 11.57
N LEU A 91 -6.85 19.44 11.28
CA LEU A 91 -5.54 19.13 10.69
C LEU A 91 -4.75 18.15 11.57
N ILE A 92 -4.64 18.43 12.88
CA ILE A 92 -3.95 17.54 13.82
C ILE A 92 -4.62 16.17 13.87
N TYR A 93 -5.95 16.13 13.93
CA TYR A 93 -6.72 14.88 13.92
C TYR A 93 -6.33 14.01 12.72
N TYR A 94 -6.41 14.56 11.49
CA TYR A 94 -6.08 13.79 10.29
C TYR A 94 -4.60 13.38 10.24
N CYS A 95 -3.68 14.27 10.64
CA CYS A 95 -2.25 13.96 10.72
C CYS A 95 -1.95 12.77 11.65
N VAL A 96 -2.62 12.69 12.82
CA VAL A 96 -2.43 11.58 13.77
C VAL A 96 -2.91 10.26 13.18
N PHE A 97 -4.13 10.22 12.62
CA PHE A 97 -4.66 8.99 12.01
C PHE A 97 -3.85 8.55 10.80
N VAL A 98 -3.42 9.49 9.96
CA VAL A 98 -2.53 9.22 8.82
C VAL A 98 -1.18 8.67 9.29
N ALA A 99 -0.58 9.22 10.34
CA ALA A 99 0.70 8.72 10.85
C ALA A 99 0.58 7.26 11.33
N ILE A 100 -0.50 6.93 12.05
CA ILE A 100 -0.76 5.57 12.53
C ILE A 100 -1.06 4.62 11.34
N PHE A 101 -1.84 5.08 10.36
CA PHE A 101 -2.08 4.33 9.12
C PHE A 101 -0.77 3.98 8.41
N GLN A 102 0.15 4.95 8.28
CA GLN A 102 1.42 4.76 7.59
C GLN A 102 2.36 3.84 8.36
N PHE A 103 2.37 3.91 9.69
CA PHE A 103 3.04 2.91 10.52
C PHE A 103 2.47 1.51 10.27
N GLY A 104 1.14 1.38 10.27
CA GLY A 104 0.46 0.10 10.02
C GLY A 104 0.79 -0.47 8.64
N TRP A 105 0.77 0.38 7.62
CA TRP A 105 1.13 0.02 6.24
C TRP A 105 2.57 -0.46 6.13
N ALA A 106 3.53 0.29 6.69
CA ALA A 106 4.93 -0.12 6.74
C ALA A 106 5.09 -1.48 7.43
N SER A 107 4.35 -1.71 8.52
CA SER A 107 4.40 -2.97 9.27
C SER A 107 3.88 -4.17 8.48
N VAL A 108 2.71 -4.05 7.84
CA VAL A 108 2.16 -5.11 6.98
C VAL A 108 3.12 -5.42 5.84
N GLN A 109 3.59 -4.39 5.14
CA GLN A 109 4.40 -4.53 3.94
C GLN A 109 5.76 -5.18 4.23
N ILE A 110 6.49 -4.67 5.23
CA ILE A 110 7.84 -5.16 5.54
C ILE A 110 7.77 -6.57 6.10
N SER A 111 6.83 -6.84 7.00
CA SER A 111 6.68 -8.18 7.59
C SER A 111 6.32 -9.22 6.53
N HIS A 112 5.38 -8.90 5.64
CA HIS A 112 4.99 -9.80 4.55
C HIS A 112 6.14 -10.04 3.57
N LEU A 113 6.92 -9.00 3.21
CA LEU A 113 8.04 -9.17 2.28
C LEU A 113 9.16 -10.02 2.90
N SER A 114 9.41 -9.83 4.20
CA SER A 114 10.40 -10.60 4.94
C SER A 114 9.99 -12.05 5.22
N LEU A 115 8.70 -12.39 5.10
CA LEU A 115 8.20 -13.76 5.27
C LEU A 115 8.44 -14.63 4.03
N ALA A 116 8.51 -14.05 2.83
CA ALA A 116 8.73 -14.81 1.59
C ALA A 116 9.97 -15.72 1.59
N PRO A 117 11.17 -15.28 2.02
CA PRO A 117 12.33 -16.17 2.12
C PRO A 117 12.22 -17.20 3.26
N ASP A 118 11.36 -16.99 4.25
CA ASP A 118 11.15 -17.93 5.36
C ASP A 118 10.18 -19.07 4.95
N LEU A 119 9.43 -18.91 3.86
CA LEU A 119 8.44 -19.90 3.38
C LEU A 119 9.03 -20.94 2.42
N THR A 120 10.05 -20.61 1.65
CA THR A 120 10.70 -21.53 0.72
C THR A 120 12.21 -21.29 0.64
N PRO A 121 13.04 -22.35 0.67
CA PRO A 121 14.48 -22.23 0.47
C PRO A 121 14.86 -22.02 -1.02
N ASP A 122 13.96 -22.32 -1.97
CA ASP A 122 14.25 -22.20 -3.40
C ASP A 122 14.06 -20.76 -3.90
N GLU A 123 15.08 -20.24 -4.59
CA GLU A 123 15.06 -18.87 -5.11
C GLU A 123 14.03 -18.68 -6.23
N ASN A 124 13.79 -19.72 -7.04
CA ASN A 124 12.81 -19.66 -8.14
C ASN A 124 11.39 -19.64 -7.58
N GLU A 125 11.08 -20.52 -6.62
CA GLU A 125 9.80 -20.52 -5.92
C GLU A 125 9.56 -19.18 -5.19
N ARG A 126 10.56 -18.66 -4.48
CA ARG A 126 10.48 -17.35 -3.81
C ARG A 126 10.16 -16.22 -4.80
N THR A 127 10.81 -16.22 -5.96
CA THR A 127 10.55 -15.22 -7.02
C THR A 127 9.14 -15.37 -7.60
N SER A 128 8.64 -16.59 -7.74
CA SER A 128 7.27 -16.88 -8.17
C SER A 128 6.24 -16.36 -7.15
N LEU A 129 6.45 -16.62 -5.85
CA LEU A 129 5.59 -16.13 -4.76
C LEU A 129 5.51 -14.59 -4.74
N LEU A 130 6.65 -13.91 -4.88
CA LEU A 130 6.68 -12.45 -4.98
C LEU A 130 5.95 -11.93 -6.22
N SER A 131 6.05 -12.63 -7.35
CA SER A 131 5.35 -12.27 -8.59
C SER A 131 3.83 -12.41 -8.45
N ILE A 132 3.36 -13.47 -7.81
CA ILE A 132 1.93 -13.68 -7.49
C ILE A 132 1.42 -12.55 -6.59
N ARG A 133 2.18 -12.20 -5.53
CA ARG A 133 1.86 -11.08 -4.63
C ARG A 133 1.68 -9.76 -5.38
N TYR A 134 2.60 -9.42 -6.28
CA TYR A 134 2.49 -8.19 -7.08
C TYR A 134 1.29 -8.23 -8.03
N SER A 135 0.96 -9.40 -8.59
CA SER A 135 -0.23 -9.56 -9.44
C SER A 135 -1.52 -9.29 -8.65
N PHE A 136 -1.64 -9.81 -7.42
CA PHE A 136 -2.77 -9.50 -6.54
C PHE A 136 -2.80 -8.04 -6.10
N THR A 137 -1.64 -7.39 -5.97
CA THR A 137 -1.58 -5.94 -5.69
C THR A 137 -2.18 -5.13 -6.84
N VAL A 138 -1.90 -5.50 -8.09
CA VAL A 138 -2.50 -4.85 -9.27
C VAL A 138 -4.01 -5.10 -9.31
N LEU A 139 -4.45 -6.35 -9.12
CA LEU A 139 -5.87 -6.70 -9.12
C LEU A 139 -6.64 -5.96 -8.01
N SER A 140 -6.04 -5.83 -6.82
CA SER A 140 -6.61 -5.06 -5.71
C SER A 140 -6.77 -3.58 -6.05
N ASN A 141 -5.78 -2.97 -6.71
CA ASN A 141 -5.91 -1.58 -7.17
C ASN A 141 -7.04 -1.41 -8.20
N LEU A 142 -7.17 -2.34 -9.15
CA LEU A 142 -8.29 -2.33 -10.11
C LEU A 142 -9.64 -2.48 -9.41
N ALA A 143 -9.74 -3.35 -8.41
CA ALA A 143 -10.95 -3.52 -7.60
C ALA A 143 -11.30 -2.24 -6.82
N VAL A 144 -10.31 -1.54 -6.25
CA VAL A 144 -10.54 -0.25 -5.57
C VAL A 144 -11.11 0.79 -6.52
N TYR A 145 -10.58 0.89 -7.75
CA TYR A 145 -11.13 1.80 -8.75
C TYR A 145 -12.55 1.42 -9.17
N LEU A 146 -12.83 0.13 -9.35
CA LEU A 146 -14.16 -0.36 -9.69
C LEU A 146 -15.18 -0.07 -8.58
N VAL A 147 -14.83 -0.33 -7.31
CA VAL A 147 -15.69 -0.02 -6.15
C VAL A 147 -15.93 1.48 -6.05
N THR A 148 -14.89 2.30 -6.25
CA THR A 148 -15.02 3.76 -6.22
C THR A 148 -15.96 4.25 -7.31
N TRP A 149 -15.80 3.73 -8.54
CA TRP A 149 -16.70 4.08 -9.64
C TRP A 149 -18.15 3.69 -9.34
N LEU A 150 -18.39 2.46 -8.86
CA LEU A 150 -19.73 1.97 -8.54
C LEU A 150 -20.42 2.84 -7.48
N VAL A 151 -19.71 3.22 -6.42
CA VAL A 151 -20.28 4.08 -5.36
C VAL A 151 -20.54 5.51 -5.87
N LEU A 152 -19.63 6.07 -6.67
CA LEU A 152 -19.82 7.41 -7.25
C LEU A 152 -20.92 7.46 -8.31
N GLU A 153 -21.13 6.37 -9.06
CA GLU A 153 -22.20 6.24 -10.08
C GLU A 153 -23.58 6.13 -9.43
N ILE A 154 -23.75 5.18 -8.50
CA ILE A 154 -25.06 4.89 -7.87
C ILE A 154 -25.57 6.09 -7.06
N GLY A 155 -24.67 6.84 -6.43
CA GLY A 155 -25.01 8.00 -5.62
C GLY A 155 -25.10 9.33 -6.39
N SER A 156 -25.01 9.33 -7.72
CA SER A 156 -25.04 10.54 -8.55
C SER A 156 -26.34 10.59 -9.37
N SER A 157 -27.23 11.53 -9.06
CA SER A 157 -28.41 11.80 -9.90
C SER A 157 -28.06 12.58 -11.18
N ASN A 158 -26.90 13.25 -11.21
CA ASN A 158 -26.41 14.07 -12.33
C ASN A 158 -24.92 13.77 -12.57
N ASN A 159 -24.59 13.11 -13.69
CA ASN A 159 -23.23 12.67 -14.04
C ASN A 159 -22.22 13.82 -14.23
N GLU A 160 -22.68 15.07 -14.32
CA GLU A 160 -21.83 16.27 -14.43
C GLU A 160 -21.46 16.89 -13.07
N SER A 161 -22.00 16.38 -11.96
CA SER A 161 -21.67 16.93 -10.64
C SER A 161 -20.20 16.70 -10.27
N GLN A 162 -19.53 17.80 -9.93
CA GLN A 162 -18.18 17.76 -9.37
C GLN A 162 -18.23 17.29 -7.92
N LEU A 163 -17.13 16.70 -7.46
CA LEU A 163 -16.98 16.35 -6.05
C LEU A 163 -17.11 17.54 -5.13
N SER A 164 -17.82 17.32 -4.04
CA SER A 164 -18.01 18.32 -3.01
C SER A 164 -18.12 17.67 -1.63
N SER A 165 -18.26 18.50 -0.60
CA SER A 165 -18.40 18.04 0.79
C SER A 165 -19.59 17.10 1.02
N SER A 166 -20.60 17.10 0.15
CA SER A 166 -21.72 16.15 0.24
C SER A 166 -21.32 14.69 -0.04
N ASP A 167 -20.20 14.46 -0.73
CA ASP A 167 -19.73 13.12 -1.08
C ASP A 167 -18.98 12.42 0.06
N THR A 168 -18.93 13.01 1.25
CA THR A 168 -18.25 12.43 2.42
C THR A 168 -18.75 11.02 2.72
N MET A 169 -20.07 10.79 2.69
CA MET A 169 -20.64 9.46 2.94
C MET A 169 -20.20 8.43 1.89
N LYS A 170 -20.06 8.82 0.63
CA LYS A 170 -19.58 7.94 -0.44
C LYS A 170 -18.14 7.48 -0.17
N PHE A 171 -17.26 8.38 0.28
CA PHE A 171 -15.89 8.03 0.66
C PHE A 171 -15.82 7.10 1.87
N GLN A 172 -16.71 7.28 2.83
CA GLN A 172 -16.83 6.38 3.97
C GLN A 172 -17.24 4.97 3.53
N GLU A 173 -18.25 4.84 2.67
CA GLU A 173 -18.69 3.55 2.12
C GLU A 173 -17.56 2.84 1.37
N ILE A 174 -16.80 3.57 0.55
CA ILE A 174 -15.63 3.03 -0.15
C ILE A 174 -14.58 2.55 0.87
N ALA A 175 -14.27 3.36 1.88
CA ALA A 175 -13.31 3.01 2.92
C ALA A 175 -13.73 1.74 3.69
N TYR A 176 -14.99 1.66 4.14
CA TYR A 176 -15.52 0.50 4.85
C TYR A 176 -15.51 -0.76 3.98
N THR A 177 -15.89 -0.65 2.71
CA THR A 177 -15.90 -1.79 1.78
C THR A 177 -14.49 -2.34 1.58
N ILE A 178 -13.51 -1.47 1.33
CA ILE A 178 -12.11 -1.87 1.13
C ILE A 178 -11.53 -2.45 2.42
N CYS A 179 -11.81 -1.83 3.57
CA CYS A 179 -11.40 -2.36 4.88
C CYS A 179 -12.01 -3.73 5.17
N GLY A 180 -13.29 -3.95 4.84
CA GLY A 180 -13.97 -5.23 5.02
C GLY A 180 -13.33 -6.34 4.17
N VAL A 181 -13.10 -6.09 2.88
CA VAL A 181 -12.41 -7.04 1.99
C VAL A 181 -10.97 -7.29 2.48
N GLY A 182 -10.26 -6.24 2.89
CA GLY A 182 -8.92 -6.34 3.47
C GLY A 182 -8.87 -7.15 4.76
N ALA A 183 -9.88 -7.00 5.63
CA ALA A 183 -10.02 -7.77 6.86
C ALA A 183 -10.22 -9.25 6.57
N ILE A 184 -11.15 -9.59 5.67
CA ILE A 184 -11.44 -10.98 5.29
C ILE A 184 -10.19 -11.65 4.70
N THR A 185 -9.53 -10.99 3.76
CA THR A 185 -8.31 -11.52 3.13
C THR A 185 -7.14 -11.63 4.13
N SER A 186 -7.00 -10.69 5.07
CA SER A 186 -5.99 -10.79 6.13
C SER A 186 -6.29 -11.91 7.12
N ILE A 187 -7.56 -12.16 7.45
CA ILE A 187 -7.97 -13.30 8.28
C ILE A 187 -7.63 -14.60 7.56
N ALA A 188 -7.94 -14.69 6.26
CA ALA A 188 -7.61 -15.86 5.44
C ALA A 188 -6.09 -16.10 5.41
N PHE A 189 -5.27 -15.05 5.23
CA PHE A 189 -3.81 -15.15 5.31
C PHE A 189 -3.36 -15.71 6.67
N HIS A 190 -3.88 -15.17 7.77
CA HIS A 190 -3.50 -15.61 9.10
C HIS A 190 -3.96 -17.02 9.45
N ALA A 191 -5.07 -17.48 8.88
CA ALA A 191 -5.58 -18.85 9.06
C ALA A 191 -4.85 -19.88 8.19
N THR A 192 -4.46 -19.52 6.96
CA THR A 192 -3.92 -20.46 5.97
C THR A 192 -2.39 -20.56 6.00
N VAL A 193 -1.69 -19.44 6.25
CA VAL A 193 -0.22 -19.42 6.18
C VAL A 193 0.35 -19.79 7.54
N LYS A 194 1.00 -20.94 7.67
CA LYS A 194 1.73 -21.28 8.89
C LYS A 194 3.16 -20.74 8.79
N GLU A 195 3.56 -19.87 9.72
CA GLU A 195 4.97 -19.50 9.88
C GLU A 195 5.66 -20.66 10.60
N ARG A 196 6.77 -21.15 10.04
CA ARG A 196 7.53 -22.24 10.66
C ARG A 196 8.04 -21.79 12.03
N ASN A 197 7.77 -22.58 13.06
CA ASN A 197 8.31 -22.30 14.38
C ASN A 197 9.80 -22.67 14.38
N PRO A 198 10.73 -21.76 14.77
CA PRO A 198 12.15 -22.09 14.88
C PRO A 198 12.46 -23.26 15.81
N GLN A 199 11.50 -23.68 16.64
CA GLN A 199 11.61 -24.82 17.57
C GLN A 199 11.08 -26.15 17.00
N GLU A 200 10.45 -26.18 15.81
CA GLU A 200 10.04 -27.45 15.18
C GLU A 200 11.28 -28.21 14.67
N PRO A 201 11.43 -29.51 14.98
CA PRO A 201 12.57 -30.30 14.52
C PRO A 201 12.64 -30.32 12.99
N LEU A 202 13.86 -30.25 12.46
CA LEU A 202 14.10 -30.34 11.01
C LEU A 202 13.58 -31.68 10.50
N LEU A 203 12.87 -31.67 9.37
CA LEU A 203 12.52 -32.90 8.68
C LEU A 203 13.81 -33.49 8.06
N GLU A 204 13.94 -34.82 8.07
CA GLU A 204 15.08 -35.49 7.44
C GLU A 204 15.19 -35.08 5.96
N GLY A 205 16.34 -34.49 5.58
CA GLY A 205 16.61 -34.02 4.22
C GLY A 205 16.53 -32.50 4.03
N GLU A 206 16.17 -31.74 5.06
CA GLU A 206 16.10 -30.28 4.98
C GLU A 206 17.45 -29.64 5.33
N ASN A 207 18.22 -29.26 4.31
CA ASN A 207 19.43 -28.47 4.51
C ASN A 207 19.02 -27.04 4.88
N ILE A 208 19.28 -26.61 6.12
CA ILE A 208 19.19 -25.19 6.47
C ILE A 208 20.22 -24.47 5.58
N PRO A 209 19.82 -23.49 4.75
CA PRO A 209 20.82 -22.64 4.10
C PRO A 209 21.66 -22.01 5.21
N GLU A 210 22.98 -22.24 5.16
CA GLU A 210 23.94 -21.71 6.14
C GLU A 210 23.52 -20.29 6.53
N THR A 211 23.39 -20.04 7.83
CA THR A 211 22.92 -18.75 8.35
C THR A 211 23.86 -17.69 7.80
N THR A 212 23.42 -17.01 6.74
CA THR A 212 24.23 -15.96 6.12
C THR A 212 24.61 -14.98 7.21
N PRO A 213 25.90 -14.64 7.37
CA PRO A 213 26.33 -13.76 8.44
C PRO A 213 25.55 -12.46 8.31
N ARG A 214 24.77 -12.13 9.34
CA ARG A 214 23.96 -10.90 9.37
C ARG A 214 24.91 -9.73 9.12
N LEU A 215 24.85 -9.13 7.93
CA LEU A 215 25.69 -7.99 7.61
C LEU A 215 25.42 -6.90 8.64
N SER A 216 26.49 -6.32 9.17
CA SER A 216 26.37 -5.15 10.04
C SER A 216 25.71 -4.02 9.24
N LEU A 217 24.84 -3.23 9.88
CA LEU A 217 24.20 -2.07 9.23
C LEU A 217 25.24 -1.17 8.57
N LYS A 218 26.39 -0.97 9.22
CA LYS A 218 27.51 -0.20 8.67
C LYS A 218 28.01 -0.77 7.35
N GLN A 219 28.09 -2.09 7.22
CA GLN A 219 28.51 -2.76 5.98
C GLN A 219 27.45 -2.65 4.89
N ILE A 220 26.16 -2.68 5.24
CA ILE A 220 25.06 -2.48 4.28
C ILE A 220 25.09 -1.06 3.72
N PHE A 221 25.15 -0.04 4.59
CA PHE A 221 25.22 1.36 4.19
C PHE A 221 26.51 1.74 3.47
N SER A 222 27.57 0.93 3.54
CA SER A 222 28.82 1.20 2.81
C SER A 222 28.82 0.67 1.37
N ARG A 223 27.80 -0.10 0.94
CA ARG A 223 27.76 -0.71 -0.39
C ARG A 223 27.17 0.25 -1.43
N LEU A 224 27.94 0.57 -2.47
CA LEU A 224 27.50 1.42 -3.59
C LEU A 224 26.24 0.88 -4.29
N GLN A 225 26.10 -0.45 -4.39
CA GLN A 225 24.94 -1.11 -4.99
C GLN A 225 23.62 -0.72 -4.31
N LEU A 226 23.63 -0.50 -2.98
CA LEU A 226 22.45 -0.05 -2.24
C LEU A 226 21.95 1.29 -2.76
N TYR A 227 22.87 2.23 -2.99
CA TYR A 227 22.54 3.58 -3.47
C TYR A 227 22.08 3.57 -4.93
N GLN A 228 22.65 2.71 -5.79
CA GLN A 228 22.21 2.55 -7.17
C GLN A 228 20.77 2.05 -7.23
N VAL A 229 20.46 0.97 -6.50
CA VAL A 229 19.10 0.41 -6.43
C VAL A 229 18.14 1.41 -5.80
N ALA A 230 18.54 2.08 -4.71
CA ALA A 230 17.72 3.09 -4.06
C ALA A 230 17.40 4.25 -5.00
N CYS A 231 18.37 4.75 -5.78
CA CYS A 231 18.14 5.84 -6.72
C CYS A 231 17.10 5.48 -7.78
N VAL A 232 17.28 4.33 -8.44
CA VAL A 232 16.35 3.84 -9.47
C VAL A 232 14.97 3.61 -8.86
N TYR A 233 14.90 2.94 -7.71
CA TYR A 233 13.65 2.65 -7.02
C TYR A 233 12.90 3.92 -6.61
N MET A 234 13.61 4.89 -6.04
CA MET A 234 13.02 6.17 -5.60
C MET A 234 12.51 6.98 -6.77
N ALA A 235 13.25 7.04 -7.88
CA ALA A 235 12.79 7.72 -9.09
C ALA A 235 11.51 7.09 -9.65
N THR A 236 11.47 5.75 -9.77
CA THR A 236 10.28 5.02 -10.23
C THR A 236 9.10 5.25 -9.29
N ARG A 237 9.32 5.20 -7.98
CA ARG A 237 8.26 5.35 -6.98
C ARG A 237 7.71 6.77 -6.92
N LEU A 238 8.60 7.77 -7.02
CA LEU A 238 8.20 9.17 -7.09
C LEU A 238 7.34 9.45 -8.32
N PHE A 239 7.79 9.02 -9.50
CA PHE A 239 7.02 9.15 -10.74
C PHE A 239 5.64 8.49 -10.63
N SER A 240 5.58 7.26 -10.10
CA SER A 240 4.34 6.52 -9.95
C SER A 240 3.36 7.22 -9.00
N ASN A 241 3.85 7.67 -7.85
CA ASN A 241 3.01 8.31 -6.83
C ASN A 241 2.52 9.69 -7.28
N ILE A 242 3.39 10.50 -7.90
CA ILE A 242 3.00 11.81 -8.45
C ILE A 242 1.94 11.63 -9.53
N SER A 243 2.16 10.70 -10.47
CA SER A 243 1.19 10.42 -11.53
C SER A 243 -0.17 10.03 -10.95
N GLN A 244 -0.20 9.09 -10.00
CA GLN A 244 -1.44 8.65 -9.37
C GLN A 244 -2.17 9.76 -8.63
N SER A 245 -1.45 10.68 -7.98
CA SER A 245 -2.05 11.77 -7.21
C SER A 245 -2.52 12.93 -8.08
N LEU A 246 -1.76 13.27 -9.13
CA LEU A 246 -2.07 14.42 -9.99
C LEU A 246 -3.13 14.12 -11.05
N ILE A 247 -3.26 12.88 -11.53
CA ILE A 247 -4.27 12.55 -12.55
C ILE A 247 -5.68 12.93 -12.08
N PRO A 248 -6.17 12.51 -10.89
CA PRO A 248 -7.50 12.91 -10.43
C PRO A 248 -7.63 14.42 -10.23
N LEU A 249 -6.61 15.10 -9.72
CA LEU A 249 -6.62 16.56 -9.57
C LEU A 249 -6.74 17.26 -10.93
N TYR A 250 -5.98 16.82 -11.93
CA TYR A 250 -6.04 17.37 -13.28
C TYR A 250 -7.43 17.20 -13.91
N LEU A 251 -8.04 16.02 -13.75
CA LEU A 251 -9.39 15.75 -14.25
C LEU A 251 -10.45 16.64 -13.56
N HIS A 252 -10.28 16.90 -12.26
CA HIS A 252 -11.22 17.70 -11.48
C HIS A 252 -11.05 19.21 -11.67
N ASP A 253 -9.83 19.75 -11.52
CA ASP A 253 -9.57 21.20 -11.55
C ASP A 253 -9.49 21.76 -12.96
N TYR A 254 -8.75 21.09 -13.84
CA TYR A 254 -8.41 21.61 -15.15
C TYR A 254 -9.47 21.23 -16.19
N LEU A 255 -9.85 19.96 -16.24
CA LEU A 255 -10.87 19.49 -17.19
C LEU A 255 -12.30 19.64 -16.68
N ARG A 256 -12.49 19.94 -15.38
CA ARG A 256 -13.80 20.13 -14.74
C ARG A 256 -14.78 18.99 -15.02
N LEU A 257 -14.27 17.76 -15.05
CA LEU A 257 -15.09 16.57 -15.29
C LEU A 257 -15.87 16.18 -14.03
N GLY A 258 -16.97 15.46 -14.25
CA GLY A 258 -17.79 14.90 -13.18
C GLY A 258 -17.04 13.89 -12.32
N ALA A 259 -17.54 13.64 -11.11
CA ALA A 259 -16.89 12.79 -10.12
C ALA A 259 -16.58 11.36 -10.63
N GLN A 260 -17.41 10.83 -11.54
CA GLN A 260 -17.25 9.50 -12.12
C GLN A 260 -15.94 9.34 -12.91
N SER A 261 -15.51 10.39 -13.63
CA SER A 261 -14.29 10.34 -14.46
C SER A 261 -13.03 10.12 -13.63
N LEU A 262 -13.06 10.48 -12.34
CA LEU A 262 -11.93 10.33 -11.42
C LEU A 262 -11.67 8.88 -11.05
N ALA A 263 -12.66 8.00 -11.22
CA ALA A 263 -12.48 6.56 -11.05
C ALA A 263 -12.21 5.86 -12.38
N ILE A 264 -12.95 6.22 -13.44
CA ILE A 264 -12.86 5.58 -14.76
C ILE A 264 -11.49 5.78 -15.40
N VAL A 265 -10.95 7.01 -15.40
CA VAL A 265 -9.69 7.30 -16.09
C VAL A 265 -8.52 6.54 -15.46
N PRO A 266 -8.29 6.61 -14.13
CA PRO A 266 -7.27 5.78 -13.49
C PRO A 266 -7.50 4.27 -13.68
N PHE A 267 -8.76 3.81 -13.66
CA PHE A 267 -9.10 2.41 -13.93
C PHE A 267 -8.61 1.96 -15.31
N VAL A 268 -8.97 2.69 -16.37
CA VAL A 268 -8.58 2.38 -17.75
C VAL A 268 -7.06 2.44 -17.89
N MET A 269 -6.40 3.46 -17.33
CA MET A 269 -4.94 3.57 -17.37
C MET A 269 -4.24 2.37 -16.72
N PHE A 270 -4.71 1.93 -15.55
CA PHE A 270 -4.15 0.75 -14.87
C PHE A 270 -4.46 -0.54 -15.61
N LEU A 271 -5.67 -0.70 -16.14
CA LEU A 271 -6.06 -1.89 -16.89
C LEU A 271 -5.24 -2.02 -18.17
N SER A 272 -5.08 -0.92 -18.93
CA SER A 272 -4.22 -0.88 -20.11
C SER A 272 -2.77 -1.20 -19.75
N SER A 273 -2.23 -0.60 -18.68
CA SER A 273 -0.86 -0.89 -18.23
C SER A 273 -0.67 -2.37 -17.86
N PHE A 274 -1.65 -2.97 -17.20
CA PHE A 274 -1.63 -4.39 -16.86
C PHE A 274 -1.68 -5.28 -18.11
N LEU A 275 -2.60 -5.01 -19.05
CA LEU A 275 -2.69 -5.75 -20.32
C LEU A 275 -1.40 -5.63 -21.14
N THR A 276 -0.84 -4.42 -21.25
CA THR A 276 0.44 -4.18 -21.91
C THR A 276 1.57 -4.96 -21.24
N SER A 277 1.60 -5.07 -19.90
CA SER A 277 2.63 -5.86 -19.20
C SER A 277 2.57 -7.35 -19.54
N LEU A 278 1.37 -7.92 -19.73
CA LEU A 278 1.18 -9.30 -20.17
C LEU A 278 1.64 -9.49 -21.61
N ILE A 279 1.30 -8.54 -22.49
CA ILE A 279 1.73 -8.55 -23.89
C ILE A 279 3.26 -8.43 -23.98
N ILE A 280 3.89 -7.53 -23.22
CA ILE A 280 5.36 -7.38 -23.18
C ILE A 280 6.01 -8.67 -22.70
N ARG A 281 5.44 -9.35 -21.69
CA ARG A 281 5.97 -10.64 -21.24
C ARG A 281 5.94 -11.67 -22.38
N LEU A 282 4.81 -11.79 -23.08
CA LEU A 282 4.66 -12.69 -24.22
C LEU A 282 5.64 -12.34 -25.35
N LEU A 283 5.75 -11.06 -25.69
CA LEU A 283 6.68 -10.52 -26.67
C LEU A 283 8.14 -10.80 -26.27
N ASN A 284 8.52 -10.65 -25.01
CA ASN A 284 9.87 -10.94 -24.54
C ASN A 284 10.22 -12.44 -24.66
N THR A 285 9.26 -13.34 -24.46
CA THR A 285 9.48 -14.77 -24.74
C THR A 285 9.71 -15.06 -26.23
N TYR A 286 9.08 -14.31 -27.12
CA TYR A 286 9.15 -14.52 -28.58
C TYR A 286 10.33 -13.77 -29.24
N LEU A 287 10.58 -12.52 -28.84
CA LEU A 287 11.58 -11.60 -29.39
C LEU A 287 12.88 -11.53 -28.56
N GLY A 288 12.82 -11.77 -27.24
CA GLY A 288 13.94 -11.59 -26.32
C GLY A 288 15.11 -12.55 -26.54
N ARG A 289 14.88 -13.71 -27.20
CA ARG A 289 15.97 -14.60 -27.64
C ARG A 289 16.85 -14.01 -28.75
N LYS A 290 16.42 -12.93 -29.43
CA LYS A 290 17.16 -12.33 -30.57
C LYS A 290 17.91 -11.04 -30.25
N VAL A 291 17.72 -10.44 -29.07
CA VAL A 291 18.25 -9.10 -28.75
C VAL A 291 19.53 -9.14 -27.91
N PHE A 292 19.87 -10.28 -27.29
CA PHE A 292 21.08 -10.43 -26.45
C PHE A 292 22.13 -11.41 -27.04
N THR A 293 22.03 -11.74 -28.32
CA THR A 293 22.94 -12.66 -29.03
C THR A 293 23.81 -11.99 -30.10
N HIS A 294 24.08 -10.68 -29.95
CA HIS A 294 25.08 -9.98 -30.74
C HIS A 294 25.97 -9.10 -29.87
#